data_AF-A0A2A3C6B9-F1
#
_entry.id   AF-A0A2A3C6B9-F1
#
_cell.length_a   1.000
_cell.length_b   1.000
_cell.length_c   1.000
_cell.angle_alpha   90.00
_cell.angle_beta   90.00
_cell.angle_gamma   90.00
#
_symmetry.space_group_name_H-M   'P 1'
#
loop_
_entity.id
_entity.type
_entity.pdbx_description
1 polymer ?
#
loop_
_entity_poly.entity_id
_entity_poly.type
_entity_poly.pdbx_seq_one_letter_code
_entity_poly.pdbx_strand_id
1 'polypeptide(L)'
;MKQYILTVQCRPSTDTLAAICSYLSDTGCRIIESPWIDSDRSSRFFIRLAFHQEGETTLTRFLEGFAAFADRFQIEWDLHNQTERAKTLYSVLSSALRQAVFAGALRTADGCRP
;
A
#
# COMPACT_ATOMS: atom_id res chain seq x y z
N MET A 1 7.68 15.90 -6.15
CA MET A 1 6.47 15.06 -6.16
C MET A 1 6.56 14.10 -4.97
N LYS A 2 5.48 13.91 -4.20
CA LYS A 2 5.50 12.99 -3.06
C LYS A 2 5.15 11.59 -3.56
N GLN A 3 5.99 10.60 -3.26
CA GLN A 3 5.76 9.20 -3.62
C GLN A 3 5.30 8.44 -2.40
N TYR A 4 4.20 7.72 -2.54
CA TYR A 4 3.59 6.94 -1.48
C TYR A 4 3.66 5.46 -1.80
N ILE A 5 3.87 4.65 -0.75
CA ILE A 5 3.83 3.19 -0.82
C ILE A 5 2.69 2.74 0.07
N LEU A 6 1.66 2.17 -0.55
CA LEU A 6 0.55 1.51 0.12
C LEU A 6 0.79 0.00 0.15
N THR A 7 0.85 -0.55 1.34
CA THR A 7 0.91 -1.99 1.57
C THR A 7 -0.46 -2.46 2.05
N VAL A 8 -0.97 -3.50 1.43
CA VAL A 8 -2.30 -4.05 1.65
C VAL A 8 -2.16 -5.55 1.91
N GLN A 9 -2.84 -6.03 2.94
CA GLN A 9 -3.04 -7.43 3.20
C GLN A 9 -4.54 -7.74 3.32
N CYS A 10 -5.00 -8.70 2.53
CA CYS A 10 -6.40 -9.13 2.54
C CYS A 10 -6.51 -10.63 2.21
N ARG A 11 -7.72 -11.18 2.35
CA ARG A 11 -8.01 -12.52 1.80
C ARG A 11 -7.92 -12.46 0.26
N PRO A 12 -7.43 -13.52 -0.43
CA PRO A 12 -7.47 -13.59 -1.89
C PRO A 12 -8.85 -13.24 -2.45
N SER A 13 -8.93 -12.14 -3.19
CA SER A 13 -10.14 -11.76 -3.92
C SER A 13 -9.76 -10.78 -5.04
N THR A 14 -10.10 -11.15 -6.28
CA THR A 14 -9.91 -10.29 -7.45
C THR A 14 -10.70 -8.99 -7.32
N ASP A 15 -11.87 -9.03 -6.66
CA ASP A 15 -12.71 -7.87 -6.39
C ASP A 15 -12.00 -6.84 -5.51
N THR A 16 -11.25 -7.30 -4.51
CA THR A 16 -10.55 -6.40 -3.58
C THR A 16 -9.44 -5.63 -4.28
N LEU A 17 -8.66 -6.30 -5.14
CA LEU A 17 -7.62 -5.65 -5.94
C LEU A 17 -8.21 -4.64 -6.93
N ALA A 18 -9.27 -5.02 -7.66
CA ALA A 18 -9.95 -4.13 -8.59
C ALA A 18 -10.51 -2.88 -7.89
N ALA A 19 -11.08 -3.05 -6.70
CA ALA A 19 -11.62 -1.96 -5.90
C ALA A 19 -10.52 -1.01 -5.40
N ILE A 20 -9.36 -1.51 -4.97
CA ILE A 20 -8.21 -0.67 -4.56
C ILE A 20 -7.69 0.16 -5.73
N CYS A 21 -7.49 -0.47 -6.90
CA CYS A 21 -7.02 0.24 -8.10
C CYS A 21 -8.01 1.32 -8.56
N SER A 22 -9.31 1.04 -8.46
CA SER A 22 -10.37 2.00 -8.78
C SER A 22 -10.34 3.19 -7.81
N TYR A 23 -10.23 2.93 -6.50
CA TYR A 23 -10.15 3.98 -5.48
C TYR A 23 -8.92 4.90 -5.68
N LEU A 24 -7.76 4.33 -6.01
CA LEU A 24 -6.56 5.13 -6.30
C LEU A 24 -6.76 6.01 -7.54
N SER A 25 -7.37 5.45 -8.59
CA SER A 25 -7.67 6.20 -9.82
C SER A 25 -8.65 7.36 -9.55
N ASP A 26 -9.73 7.10 -8.81
CA ASP A 26 -10.76 8.09 -8.48
C ASP A 26 -10.25 9.22 -7.57
N THR A 27 -9.26 8.93 -6.74
CA THR A 27 -8.66 9.93 -5.82
C THR A 27 -7.59 10.80 -6.47
N GLY A 28 -7.30 10.60 -7.76
CA GLY A 28 -6.26 11.31 -8.49
C GLY A 28 -4.86 10.83 -8.12
N CYS A 29 -4.74 9.55 -7.76
CA CYS A 29 -3.47 8.89 -7.49
C CYS A 29 -3.03 8.07 -8.70
N ARG A 30 -1.89 8.45 -9.29
CA ARG A 30 -1.29 7.72 -10.39
C ARG A 30 -0.43 6.57 -9.85
N ILE A 31 -0.78 5.34 -10.19
CA ILE A 31 0.01 4.15 -9.84
C ILE A 31 1.29 4.12 -10.67
N ILE A 32 2.43 3.92 -10.01
CA ILE A 32 3.77 3.88 -10.61
C ILE A 32 4.21 2.44 -10.79
N GLU A 33 4.10 1.65 -9.72
CA GLU A 33 4.54 0.26 -9.66
C GLU A 33 3.65 -0.56 -8.72
N SER A 34 3.37 -1.80 -9.10
CA SER A 34 2.57 -2.74 -8.32
C SER A 34 3.23 -4.12 -8.29
N PRO A 35 4.30 -4.33 -7.50
CA PRO A 35 4.81 -5.68 -7.27
C PRO A 35 3.75 -6.49 -6.51
N TRP A 36 3.00 -7.30 -7.24
CA TRP A 36 2.20 -8.40 -6.71
C TRP A 36 3.11 -9.53 -6.26
N ILE A 37 2.91 -10.00 -5.02
CA ILE A 37 3.58 -11.20 -4.51
C ILE A 37 2.49 -12.22 -4.27
N ASP A 38 2.45 -13.25 -5.11
CA ASP A 38 1.59 -14.40 -4.89
C ASP A 38 2.20 -15.28 -3.80
N SER A 39 1.47 -15.51 -2.72
CA SER A 39 1.91 -16.40 -1.66
C SER A 39 1.30 -17.78 -1.87
N ASP A 40 2.07 -18.69 -2.47
CA ASP A 40 1.70 -20.09 -2.76
C ASP A 40 1.19 -20.89 -1.54
N ARG A 41 1.44 -20.41 -0.31
CA ARG A 41 1.14 -21.14 0.93
C ARG A 41 0.36 -20.39 2.02
N SER A 42 0.12 -19.08 1.86
CA SER A 42 -0.56 -18.28 2.89
C SER A 42 -1.96 -17.92 2.41
N SER A 43 -2.97 -18.14 3.26
CA SER A 43 -4.36 -17.71 3.01
C SER A 43 -4.56 -16.18 3.01
N ARG A 44 -3.49 -15.42 2.78
CA ARG A 44 -3.43 -13.96 2.87
C ARG A 44 -2.59 -13.43 1.72
N PHE A 45 -3.17 -12.50 0.97
CA PHE A 45 -2.54 -11.85 -0.17
C PHE A 45 -1.83 -10.58 0.29
N PHE A 46 -0.67 -10.32 -0.32
CA PHE A 46 0.13 -9.14 -0.05
C PHE A 46 0.31 -8.33 -1.32
N ILE A 47 -0.15 -7.09 -1.28
CA ILE A 47 -0.06 -6.17 -2.39
C ILE A 47 0.70 -4.93 -1.93
N ARG A 48 1.70 -4.52 -2.70
CA ARG A 48 2.42 -3.27 -2.49
C ARG A 48 2.24 -2.39 -3.73
N LEU A 49 1.72 -1.19 -3.52
CA LEU A 49 1.39 -0.22 -4.57
C LEU A 49 2.19 1.05 -4.32
N ALA A 50 3.04 1.44 -5.28
CA ALA A 50 3.66 2.74 -5.29
C ALA A 50 2.82 3.69 -6.14
N PHE A 51 2.48 4.87 -5.63
CA PHE A 51 1.70 5.87 -6.35
C PHE A 51 2.18 7.30 -6.09
N HIS A 52 1.88 8.20 -7.02
CA HIS A 52 2.02 9.64 -6.86
C HIS A 52 0.65 10.28 -6.64
N GLN A 53 0.59 11.23 -5.72
CA GLN A 53 -0.58 12.09 -5.59
C GLN A 53 -0.45 13.25 -6.58
N GLU A 54 -1.29 13.27 -7.61
CA GLU A 54 -1.33 14.34 -8.63
C GLU A 54 -2.59 15.22 -8.47
N GLY A 55 -3.63 14.73 -7.79
CA GLY A 55 -4.86 15.48 -7.52
C GLY A 55 -4.80 16.43 -6.32
N GLU A 56 -5.84 17.27 -6.20
CA GLU A 56 -6.05 18.23 -5.09
C GLU A 56 -6.47 17.57 -3.77
N THR A 57 -6.81 16.28 -3.78
CA THR A 57 -7.22 15.53 -2.59
C THR A 57 -6.11 15.57 -1.54
N THR A 58 -6.38 16.17 -0.38
CA THR A 58 -5.40 16.16 0.71
C THR A 58 -5.19 14.73 1.22
N LEU A 59 -3.95 14.39 1.57
CA LEU A 59 -3.59 13.07 2.12
C LEU A 59 -4.49 12.64 3.28
N THR A 60 -4.90 13.58 4.14
CA THR A 60 -5.84 13.31 5.24
C THR A 60 -7.19 12.77 4.74
N ARG A 61 -7.76 13.39 3.70
CA ARG A 61 -9.05 12.97 3.13
C ARG A 61 -8.94 11.62 2.41
N PHE A 62 -7.80 11.37 1.78
CA PHE A 62 -7.46 10.05 1.22
C PHE A 62 -7.43 8.99 2.32
N LEU A 63 -6.72 9.26 3.43
CA LEU A 63 -6.60 8.32 4.54
C LEU A 63 -7.96 8.02 5.20
N GLU A 64 -8.80 9.03 5.40
CA GLU A 64 -10.15 8.85 5.95
C GLU A 64 -11.03 7.98 5.05
N GLY A 65 -11.05 8.26 3.74
CA GLY A 65 -11.80 7.46 2.78
C GLY A 65 -11.27 6.03 2.65
N PHE A 66 -9.94 5.87 2.64
CA PHE A 66 -9.31 4.57 2.55
C PHE A 66 -9.50 3.74 3.83
N ALA A 67 -9.52 4.37 5.02
CA ALA A 67 -9.82 3.69 6.27
C ALA A 67 -11.23 3.07 6.26
N ALA A 68 -12.24 3.83 5.83
CA ALA A 68 -13.61 3.33 5.70
C ALA A 68 -13.74 2.22 4.65
N PHE A 69 -13.02 2.35 3.53
CA PHE A 69 -12.93 1.30 2.52
C PHE A 69 -12.28 0.03 3.09
N ALA A 70 -11.14 0.16 3.77
CA ALA A 70 -10.41 -0.96 4.34
C ALA A 70 -11.21 -1.72 5.39
N ASP A 71 -11.98 -1.02 6.23
CA ASP A 71 -12.88 -1.65 7.20
C ASP A 71 -13.95 -2.52 6.50
N ARG A 72 -14.60 -1.98 5.46
CA ARG A 72 -15.62 -2.71 4.68
C ARG A 72 -15.09 -4.00 4.04
N PHE A 73 -13.85 -3.97 3.56
CA PHE A 73 -13.21 -5.11 2.89
C PHE A 73 -12.34 -5.96 3.83
N GLN A 74 -12.29 -5.64 5.13
CA GLN A 74 -11.47 -6.32 6.13
C GLN A 74 -9.98 -6.40 5.71
N ILE A 75 -9.47 -5.25 5.27
CA ILE A 75 -8.12 -5.07 4.76
C ILE A 75 -7.23 -4.54 5.88
N GLU A 76 -6.12 -5.23 6.14
CA GLU A 76 -5.02 -4.66 6.91
C GLU A 76 -4.15 -3.82 5.95
N TRP A 77 -3.81 -2.58 6.29
CA TRP A 77 -3.02 -1.73 5.42
C TRP A 77 -2.02 -0.82 6.14
N ASP A 78 -1.03 -0.35 5.38
CA ASP A 78 0.01 0.59 5.80
C ASP A 78 0.35 1.56 4.67
N LEU A 79 0.57 2.83 5.00
CA LEU A 79 0.97 3.85 4.04
C LEU A 79 2.28 4.51 4.49
N HIS A 80 3.25 4.54 3.58
CA HIS A 80 4.56 5.15 3.79
C HIS A 80 4.84 6.25 2.76
N ASN A 81 5.52 7.32 3.19
CA ASN A 81 6.11 8.29 2.27
C ASN A 81 7.53 7.82 1.92
N GLN A 82 7.84 7.68 0.63
CA GLN A 82 9.16 7.26 0.16
C GLN A 82 10.18 8.41 0.14
N THR A 83 9.72 9.66 0.15
CA THR A 83 10.59 10.84 0.04
C THR A 83 11.27 11.23 1.36
N GLU A 84 10.80 10.70 2.49
CA GLU A 84 11.40 10.91 3.82
C GLU A 84 11.80 9.56 4.40
N ARG A 85 13.08 9.39 4.80
CA ARG A 85 13.64 8.20 5.47
C ARG A 85 12.54 7.38 6.19
N ALA A 86 12.12 6.26 5.58
CA ALA A 86 11.10 5.31 6.01
C ALA A 86 10.25 5.73 7.24
N LYS A 87 9.46 6.81 7.10
CA LYS A 87 8.45 7.16 8.11
C LYS A 87 7.10 6.60 7.67
N THR A 88 6.61 5.62 8.42
CA THR A 88 5.22 5.16 8.32
C THR A 88 4.29 6.31 8.68
N LEU A 89 3.37 6.63 7.77
CA LEU A 89 2.38 7.69 7.97
C LEU A 89 1.12 7.15 8.65
N TYR A 90 0.73 5.93 8.31
CA TYR A 90 -0.46 5.30 8.86
C TYR A 90 -0.33 3.78 8.83
N SER A 91 -0.77 3.10 9.89
CA SER A 91 -0.61 1.65 10.01
C SER A 91 -1.73 1.02 10.82
N VAL A 92 -2.44 0.07 10.21
CA VAL A 92 -3.42 -0.81 10.89
C VAL A 92 -2.91 -2.26 10.96
N LEU A 93 -1.72 -2.52 10.41
CA LEU A 93 -1.15 -3.86 10.38
C LEU A 93 -0.88 -4.40 11.79
N SER A 94 -1.21 -5.67 11.99
CA SER A 94 -0.77 -6.45 13.14
C SER A 94 0.77 -6.49 13.26
N SER A 95 1.29 -6.60 14.50
CA SER A 95 2.71 -6.43 14.84
C SER A 95 3.67 -7.41 14.15
N ALA A 96 3.21 -8.64 13.86
CA ALA A 96 4.00 -9.63 13.12
C ALA A 96 4.24 -9.19 11.66
N LEU A 97 3.28 -8.46 11.08
CA LEU A 97 3.35 -8.09 9.68
C LEU A 97 4.22 -6.87 9.42
N ARG A 98 4.25 -5.93 10.36
CA ARG A 98 5.16 -4.78 10.27
C ARG A 98 6.61 -5.23 10.02
N GLN A 99 7.06 -6.29 10.70
CA GLN A 99 8.41 -6.85 10.50
C GLN A 99 8.63 -7.39 9.08
N ALA A 100 7.64 -8.11 8.51
CA ALA A 100 7.73 -8.62 7.15
C ALA A 100 7.78 -7.50 6.10
N VAL A 101 7.00 -6.42 6.29
CA VAL A 101 7.01 -5.23 5.43
C VAL A 101 8.34 -4.49 5.54
N PHE A 102 8.85 -4.25 6.75
CA PHE A 102 10.15 -3.62 6.95
C PHE A 102 11.30 -4.47 6.38
N ALA A 103 11.25 -5.80 6.52
CA ALA A 103 12.23 -6.70 5.94
C ALA A 103 12.18 -6.75 4.41
N GLY A 104 11.00 -6.58 3.80
CA GLY A 104 10.84 -6.41 2.35
C GLY A 104 11.36 -5.06 1.85
N ALA A 105 11.08 -3.97 2.58
CA ALA A 105 11.55 -2.62 2.26
C ALA A 105 13.09 -2.50 2.32
N LEU A 106 13.74 -3.22 3.23
CA LEU A 106 15.21 -3.29 3.31
C LEU A 106 15.84 -4.01 2.11
N ARG A 107 15.14 -4.95 1.45
CA ARG A 107 15.68 -5.61 0.23
C ARG A 107 15.63 -4.72 -1.01
N THR A 108 14.71 -3.76 -1.08
CA THR A 108 14.70 -2.76 -2.17
C THR A 108 15.77 -1.67 -2.02
N ALA A 109 16.46 -1.58 -0.88
CA ALA A 109 17.48 -0.56 -0.66
C ALA A 109 18.90 -0.98 -1.13
N ASP A 110 19.12 -2.25 -1.49
CA ASP A 110 20.46 -2.78 -1.81
C ASP A 110 20.64 -3.24 -3.27
N GLY A 111 19.66 -2.99 -4.16
CA GLY A 111 19.61 -3.67 -5.45
C GLY A 111 19.15 -2.85 -6.65
N CYS A 112 19.68 -1.64 -6.86
CA CYS A 112 19.73 -1.08 -8.21
C CYS A 112 20.73 0.06 -8.33
N ARG A 113 21.94 -0.28 -8.77
CA ARG A 113 22.89 0.64 -9.41
C ARG A 113 23.51 -0.12 -10.59
N PRO A 114 23.43 0.41 -11.81
CA PRO A 114 24.60 0.50 -12.68
C PRO A 114 25.36 1.79 -12.37
#